data_AF-A0A919V9H2-F1
#
_entry.id   AF-A0A919V9H2-F1
#
_cell.length_a   1.000
_cell.length_b   1.000
_cell.length_c   1.000
_cell.angle_alpha   90.00
_cell.angle_beta   90.00
_cell.angle_gamma   90.00
#
_symmetry.space_group_name_H-M   'P 1'
#
loop_
_entity.id
_entity.type
_entity.pdbx_description
1 polymer ?
#
loop_
_entity_poly.entity_id
_entity_poly.type
_entity_poly.pdbx_seq_one_letter_code
_entity_poly.pdbx_strand_id
1 'polypeptide(L)'
;MLLGEVHPVGPASAGRELRVSVILRGKQAGMSLEQMSEIMRNGGNGVSRRELLLRHRETLAERMRELQESVQVIEHILGCPQEDFMRCAEFRILLGDDTEVPLSPSVD
;
A
#
# COMPACT_ATOMS: atom_id res chain seq x y z
N MET A 1 24.93 8.21 17.52
CA MET A 1 25.27 7.09 18.42
C MET A 1 24.01 6.66 19.16
N LEU A 2 23.50 5.48 18.82
CA LEU A 2 22.84 4.49 19.67
C LEU A 2 22.51 3.34 18.70
N LEU A 3 23.53 2.55 18.37
CA LEU A 3 23.33 1.26 17.72
C LEU A 3 22.58 0.42 18.75
N GLY A 4 21.29 0.20 18.53
CA GLY A 4 20.51 -0.70 19.37
C GLY A 4 21.17 -2.07 19.33
N GLU A 5 21.65 -2.53 20.48
CA GLU A 5 22.26 -3.84 20.60
C GLU A 5 21.20 -4.89 20.25
N VAL A 6 21.37 -5.52 19.09
CA VAL A 6 20.59 -6.70 18.70
C VAL A 6 21.12 -7.86 19.55
N HIS A 7 20.42 -8.16 20.64
CA HIS A 7 20.76 -9.26 21.52
C HIS A 7 20.70 -10.58 20.75
N PRO A 8 21.69 -11.51 20.90
CA PRO A 8 21.69 -12.76 20.18
C PRO A 8 20.51 -13.64 20.59
N VAL A 9 19.74 -14.04 19.59
CA VAL A 9 18.46 -14.73 19.70
C VAL A 9 18.72 -16.22 19.76
N GLY A 10 18.38 -16.86 20.88
CA GLY A 10 18.43 -18.33 21.00
C GLY A 10 17.41 -19.04 20.10
N PRO A 11 17.54 -20.36 19.88
CA PRO A 11 16.69 -21.12 18.94
C PRO A 11 15.19 -21.10 19.30
N ALA A 12 14.84 -20.91 20.58
CA ALA A 12 13.45 -20.77 21.03
C ALA A 12 12.83 -19.39 20.72
N SER A 13 13.64 -18.33 20.60
CA SER A 13 13.17 -16.96 20.31
C SER A 13 13.03 -16.69 18.81
N ALA A 14 13.74 -17.42 17.95
CA ALA A 14 13.64 -17.31 16.49
C ALA A 14 12.18 -17.47 15.97
N GLY A 15 11.41 -18.39 16.55
CA GLY A 15 10.00 -18.58 16.19
C GLY A 15 9.10 -17.41 16.61
N ARG A 16 9.39 -16.76 17.74
CA ARG A 16 8.61 -15.61 18.24
C ARG A 16 8.93 -14.36 17.42
N GLU A 17 10.19 -14.17 17.06
CA GLU A 17 10.64 -13.03 16.25
C GLU A 17 10.11 -13.09 14.82
N LEU A 18 10.09 -14.28 14.22
CA LEU A 18 9.48 -14.46 12.91
C LEU A 18 8.00 -14.08 12.97
N ARG A 19 7.29 -14.50 14.01
CA ARG A 19 5.87 -14.16 14.20
C ARG A 19 5.66 -12.66 14.34
N VAL A 20 6.48 -11.97 15.14
CA VAL A 20 6.44 -10.51 15.29
C VAL A 20 6.74 -9.83 13.95
N SER A 21 7.75 -10.29 13.22
CA SER A 21 8.14 -9.73 11.93
C SER A 21 7.01 -9.83 10.90
N VAL A 22 6.29 -10.95 10.85
CA VAL A 22 5.14 -11.10 9.95
C VAL A 22 3.99 -10.19 10.38
N ILE A 23 3.72 -10.03 11.68
CA ILE A 23 2.70 -9.09 12.17
C ILE A 23 3.04 -7.65 11.78
N LEU A 24 4.29 -7.23 12.01
CA LEU A 24 4.73 -5.88 11.66
C LEU A 24 4.61 -5.63 10.15
N ARG A 25 5.05 -6.57 9.31
CA ARG A 25 4.90 -6.46 7.85
C ARG A 25 3.44 -6.38 7.41
N GLY A 26 2.57 -7.23 7.97
CA GLY A 26 1.14 -7.18 7.66
C GLY A 26 0.50 -5.85 8.07
N LYS A 27 0.84 -5.30 9.24
CA LYS A 27 0.36 -3.98 9.67
C LYS A 27 0.87 -2.84 8.78
N GLN A 28 2.14 -2.86 8.40
CA GLN A 28 2.71 -1.87 7.47
C GLN A 28 2.01 -1.91 6.11
N ALA A 29 1.57 -3.10 5.68
CA ALA A 29 0.77 -3.29 4.48
C ALA A 29 -0.73 -2.92 4.67
N GLY A 30 -1.15 -2.54 5.89
CA GLY A 30 -2.51 -2.10 6.18
C GLY A 30 -3.46 -3.20 6.64
N MET A 31 -2.96 -4.37 7.05
CA MET A 31 -3.79 -5.38 7.74
C MET A 31 -4.12 -4.93 9.18
N SER A 32 -5.34 -5.22 9.61
CA SER A 32 -5.76 -5.04 11.01
C SER A 32 -5.17 -6.11 11.94
N LEU A 33 -5.18 -5.86 13.24
CA LEU A 33 -4.72 -6.85 14.23
C LEU A 33 -5.63 -8.08 14.26
N GLU A 34 -6.91 -7.93 13.98
CA GLU A 34 -7.89 -9.01 13.88
C GLU A 34 -7.56 -9.93 12.69
N GLN A 35 -7.28 -9.35 11.52
CA GLN A 35 -6.84 -10.09 10.33
C GLN A 35 -5.51 -10.82 10.58
N MET A 36 -4.55 -10.13 11.23
CA MET A 36 -3.29 -10.76 11.63
C MET A 36 -3.51 -11.92 12.61
N SER A 37 -4.43 -11.76 13.57
CA SER A 37 -4.79 -12.81 14.53
C SER A 37 -5.39 -14.03 13.84
N GLU A 38 -6.23 -13.82 12.81
CA GLU A 38 -6.80 -14.88 11.97
C GLU A 38 -5.72 -15.66 11.20
N ILE A 39 -4.77 -14.97 10.57
CA ILE A 39 -3.63 -15.60 9.88
C ILE A 39 -2.78 -16.45 10.86
N MET A 40 -2.53 -15.90 12.05
CA MET A 40 -1.54 -16.40 13.02
C MET A 40 -2.06 -17.53 13.92
N ARG A 41 -3.38 -17.71 14.04
CA ARG A 41 -3.94 -18.81 14.85
C ARG A 41 -3.48 -20.17 14.32
N ASN A 42 -2.91 -20.97 15.22
CA ASN A 42 -2.58 -22.37 14.93
C ASN A 42 -3.91 -23.13 14.69
N GLY A 43 -3.97 -23.96 13.65
CA GLY A 43 -5.16 -24.75 13.31
C GLY A 43 -6.21 -24.05 12.43
N GLY A 44 -5.93 -22.85 11.91
CA GLY A 44 -6.79 -22.24 10.89
C GLY A 44 -6.89 -23.09 9.62
N ASN A 45 -8.09 -23.24 9.06
CA ASN A 45 -8.29 -23.86 7.76
C ASN A 45 -7.44 -23.13 6.71
N GLY A 46 -6.49 -23.82 6.08
CA GLY A 46 -5.58 -23.24 5.08
C GLY A 46 -6.31 -22.51 3.95
N VAL A 47 -7.54 -22.91 3.64
CA VAL A 47 -8.41 -22.26 2.65
C VAL A 47 -8.80 -20.84 3.10
N SER A 48 -9.23 -20.66 4.35
CA SER A 48 -9.61 -19.33 4.89
C SER A 48 -8.40 -18.40 4.98
N ARG A 49 -7.23 -18.92 5.39
CA ARG A 49 -5.97 -18.14 5.38
C ARG A 49 -5.61 -17.67 3.97
N ARG A 50 -5.69 -18.56 2.98
CA ARG A 50 -5.36 -18.24 1.59
C ARG A 50 -6.29 -17.17 1.02
N GLU A 51 -7.59 -17.30 1.28
CA GLU A 51 -8.58 -16.33 0.81
C GLU A 51 -8.38 -14.93 1.41
N LEU A 52 -8.09 -14.84 2.71
CA LEU A 52 -7.77 -13.57 3.35
C LEU A 52 -6.52 -12.93 2.72
N LEU A 53 -5.46 -13.70 2.51
CA LEU A 53 -4.23 -13.21 1.88
C LEU A 53 -4.45 -12.76 0.43
N LEU A 54 -5.29 -13.45 -0.34
CA LEU A 54 -5.63 -13.06 -1.71
C LEU A 54 -6.37 -11.72 -1.76
N ARG A 55 -7.41 -11.56 -0.94
CA ARG A 55 -8.15 -10.29 -0.85
C ARG A 55 -7.24 -9.13 -0.46
N HIS A 56 -6.34 -9.35 0.50
CA HIS A 56 -5.39 -8.31 0.89
C HIS A 56 -4.38 -7.99 -0.21
N ARG A 57 -3.91 -8.98 -0.96
CA ARG A 57 -3.04 -8.77 -2.12
C ARG A 57 -3.72 -7.90 -3.18
N GLU A 58 -5.00 -8.10 -3.42
CA GLU A 58 -5.79 -7.28 -4.35
C GLU A 58 -5.90 -5.83 -3.87
N THR A 59 -6.18 -5.62 -2.57
CA THR A 59 -6.17 -4.28 -1.97
C THR A 59 -4.81 -3.58 -2.11
N LEU A 60 -3.71 -4.31 -1.93
CA LEU A 60 -2.37 -3.74 -2.11
C LEU A 60 -2.08 -3.38 -3.57
N ALA A 61 -2.46 -4.25 -4.50
CA ALA A 61 -2.28 -4.01 -5.93
C ALA A 61 -3.03 -2.75 -6.39
N GLU A 62 -4.25 -2.54 -5.89
CA GLU A 62 -5.04 -1.33 -6.14
C GLU A 62 -4.30 -0.07 -5.67
N ARG A 63 -3.88 -0.05 -4.40
CA ARG A 63 -3.14 1.09 -3.83
C ARG A 63 -1.82 1.36 -4.55
N MET A 64 -1.12 0.31 -4.97
CA MET A 64 0.11 0.46 -5.75
C MET A 64 -0.16 1.14 -7.09
N ARG A 65 -1.27 0.79 -7.75
CA ARG A 65 -1.66 1.43 -9.01
C ARG A 65 -1.96 2.92 -8.83
N GLU A 66 -2.78 3.27 -7.83
CA GLU A 66 -3.11 4.67 -7.50
C GLU A 66 -1.84 5.50 -7.17
N LEU A 67 -0.92 4.92 -6.40
CA LEU A 67 0.35 5.57 -6.07
C LEU A 67 1.26 5.71 -7.29
N GLN A 68 1.30 4.73 -8.17
CA GLN A 68 2.07 4.79 -9.42
C GLN A 68 1.52 5.87 -10.36
N GLU A 69 0.21 6.01 -10.47
CA GLU A 69 -0.44 7.08 -11.23
C GLU A 69 -0.08 8.46 -10.63
N SER A 70 -0.12 8.58 -9.30
CA SER A 70 0.29 9.80 -8.60
C SER A 70 1.75 10.17 -8.84
N VAL A 71 2.65 9.16 -8.84
CA VAL A 71 4.07 9.36 -9.14
C VAL A 71 4.25 9.82 -10.58
N GLN A 72 3.56 9.23 -11.56
CA GLN A 72 3.64 9.64 -12.96
C GLN A 72 3.24 11.11 -13.15
N VAL A 73 2.20 11.58 -12.46
CA VAL A 73 1.79 12.99 -12.45
C VAL A 73 2.92 13.88 -11.94
N ILE A 74 3.54 13.53 -10.81
CA ILE A 74 4.65 14.30 -10.22
C ILE A 74 5.87 14.30 -11.15
N GLU A 75 6.23 13.15 -11.70
CA GLU A 75 7.36 13.00 -12.62
C GLU A 75 7.17 13.86 -13.87
N HIS A 76 5.96 13.91 -14.43
CA HIS A 76 5.66 14.79 -15.56
C HIS A 76 5.84 16.26 -15.19
N ILE A 77 5.28 16.71 -14.07
CA ILE A 77 5.40 18.12 -13.63
C ILE A 77 6.87 18.52 -13.49
N LEU A 78 7.70 17.65 -12.91
CA LEU A 78 9.12 17.90 -12.72
C LEU A 78 9.92 17.93 -14.04
N GLY A 79 9.48 17.18 -15.05
CA GLY A 79 10.14 17.11 -16.36
C GLY A 79 9.54 18.03 -17.43
N CYS A 80 8.44 18.73 -17.14
CA CYS A 80 7.71 19.49 -18.14
C CYS A 80 8.53 20.72 -18.60
N PRO A 81 8.76 20.91 -19.92
CA PRO A 81 9.49 22.07 -20.42
C PRO A 81 8.64 23.35 -20.50
N GLN A 82 7.33 23.26 -20.28
CA GLN A 82 6.43 24.42 -20.30
C GLN A 82 6.58 25.24 -19.02
N GLU A 83 6.65 26.57 -19.11
CA GLU A 83 6.67 27.45 -17.93
C GLU A 83 5.42 27.29 -17.05
N ASP A 84 4.29 27.01 -17.68
CA ASP A 84 3.02 26.70 -17.04
C ASP A 84 2.57 25.30 -17.46
N PHE A 85 2.92 24.30 -16.65
CA PHE A 85 2.60 22.89 -16.92
C PHE A 85 1.09 22.62 -17.00
N MET A 86 0.23 23.48 -16.43
CA MET A 86 -1.23 23.36 -16.57
C MET A 86 -1.69 23.58 -18.03
N ARG A 87 -0.85 24.22 -18.85
CA ARG A 87 -1.07 24.38 -20.29
C ARG A 87 -0.48 23.25 -21.12
N CYS A 88 0.19 22.28 -20.51
CA CYS A 88 0.72 21.11 -21.21
C CYS A 88 -0.43 20.18 -21.63
N ALA A 89 -0.51 19.86 -22.92
CA ALA A 89 -1.54 18.94 -23.43
C ALA A 89 -1.34 17.51 -22.91
N GLU A 90 -0.09 17.05 -22.85
CA GLU A 90 0.25 15.72 -22.33
C GLU A 90 -0.13 15.58 -20.85
N PHE A 91 0.07 16.63 -20.05
CA PHE A 91 -0.34 16.65 -18.65
C PHE A 91 -1.86 16.52 -18.48
N ARG A 92 -2.66 17.20 -19.31
CA ARG A 92 -4.14 17.10 -19.26
C ARG A 92 -4.63 15.71 -19.66
N ILE A 93 -4.02 15.10 -20.68
CA ILE A 93 -4.29 13.71 -21.07
C ILE A 93 -3.95 12.75 -19.93
N LEU A 94 -2.80 12.95 -19.27
CA LEU A 94 -2.36 12.13 -18.13
C LEU A 94 -3.35 12.17 -16.96
N LEU A 95 -4.01 13.32 -16.74
CA LEU A 95 -5.05 13.47 -15.72
C LEU A 95 -6.43 12.91 -16.14
N GLY A 96 -6.60 12.51 -17.40
CA GLY A 96 -7.90 12.07 -17.92
C GLY A 96 -8.90 13.22 -18.10
N ASP A 97 -8.42 14.46 -18.20
CA ASP A 97 -9.23 15.70 -18.30
C ASP A 97 -9.92 15.86 -19.67
N ASP A 98 -9.96 14.80 -20.48
CA ASP A 98 -10.80 14.68 -21.69
C ASP A 98 -12.25 14.23 -21.35
N THR A 99 -12.59 14.06 -20.07
CA THR A 99 -13.95 13.73 -19.62
C THR A 99 -14.58 14.86 -18.82
N GLU A 100 -15.74 15.34 -19.29
CA GLU A 100 -16.67 16.17 -18.51
C GLU A 100 -16.84 15.56 -17.10
N VAL A 101 -16.29 16.21 -16.08
CA VAL A 101 -16.63 15.93 -14.69
C VAL A 101 -18.07 16.40 -14.49
N PRO A 102 -19.07 15.52 -14.28
CA PRO A 102 -20.38 15.97 -13.86
C PRO A 102 -20.20 16.52 -12.45
N LEU A 103 -20.30 17.83 -12.30
CA LEU A 103 -20.44 18.47 -11.01
C LEU A 103 -21.65 17.82 -10.32
N SER A 104 -21.40 16.91 -9.36
CA SER A 104 -22.45 16.52 -8.44
C SER A 104 -22.78 17.75 -7.59
N PRO A 105 -24.06 18.10 -7.41
CA PRO A 105 -24.45 19.25 -6.63
C PRO A 105 -24.04 19.03 -5.17
N SER A 106 -23.38 20.04 -4.61
CA SER A 106 -23.11 20.19 -3.18
C SER A 106 -24.39 19.95 -2.37
N VAL A 107 -24.32 19.03 -1.41
CA VAL A 107 -25.37 18.81 -0.42
C VAL A 107 -25.34 19.96 0.58
N ASP A 108 -26.46 20.69 0.68
CA ASP A 108 -26.76 21.72 1.69
C ASP A 108 -26.74 21.17 3.13
#